data_AF-A1UTT2-F1
#
_entry.id   AF-A1UTT2-F1
#
_cell.length_a   1.000
_cell.length_b   1.000
_cell.length_c   1.000
_cell.angle_alpha   90.00
_cell.angle_beta   90.00
_cell.angle_gamma   90.00
#
_symmetry.space_group_name_H-M   'P 1'
#
loop_
_entity.id
_entity.type
_entity.pdbx_description
1 polymer ?
#
loop_
_entity_poly.entity_id
_entity_poly.type
_entity_poly.pdbx_seq_one_letter_code
_entity_poly.pdbx_strand_id
1 'polypeptide(L)'
;MFIRAIPIGWLYSFTILSSAAAGNVCEAEMMNASKRYHIPLGILYAVGLTETGHKESLQPHALNINGKAVFAKTKTEAVRLFKDAKSRGVKLIDVGCMQINDYYHGSHFASIEEMLQPRKNVDYAARFLQILHQKEGNWTMAVARYHAGPNNNPAQKRYVCRVISNMVASGFGKWTSNSKIFCKDSSKKH
;
A
#
# COMPACT_ATOMS: atom_id res chain seq x y z
N MET A 1 11.60 -46.95 57.07
CA MET A 1 10.65 -45.82 57.18
C MET A 1 11.47 -44.53 57.09
N PHE A 2 11.24 -43.76 56.01
CA PHE A 2 11.74 -42.40 55.68
C PHE A 2 13.27 -42.26 55.47
N ILE A 3 13.83 -41.47 54.55
CA ILE A 3 13.42 -40.27 53.79
C ILE A 3 14.09 -40.33 52.40
N ARG A 4 13.37 -39.98 51.31
CA ARG A 4 13.96 -39.79 49.96
C ARG A 4 14.39 -38.33 49.80
N ALA A 5 15.64 -38.09 49.40
CA ALA A 5 16.15 -36.78 49.04
C ALA A 5 15.89 -36.47 47.55
N ILE A 6 15.45 -35.24 47.27
CA ILE A 6 15.21 -34.68 45.94
C ILE A 6 16.33 -33.66 45.66
N PRO A 7 17.05 -33.73 44.52
CA PRO A 7 17.75 -32.57 44.01
C PRO A 7 16.91 -31.88 42.92
N ILE A 8 16.75 -30.59 43.17
CA ILE A 8 16.14 -29.55 42.37
C ILE A 8 17.13 -29.10 41.28
N GLY A 9 16.62 -28.75 40.09
CA GLY A 9 17.30 -27.90 39.11
C GLY A 9 17.44 -28.56 37.73
N TRP A 10 17.19 -27.91 36.60
CA TRP A 10 16.92 -26.51 36.27
C TRP A 10 16.16 -26.58 34.93
N LEU A 11 14.89 -26.16 34.89
CA LEU A 11 14.18 -26.01 33.62
C LEU A 11 14.58 -24.67 33.01
N TYR A 12 15.53 -24.69 32.07
CA TYR A 12 15.78 -23.55 31.19
C TYR A 12 14.51 -23.30 30.37
N SER A 13 13.70 -22.35 30.83
CA SER A 13 12.59 -21.82 30.04
C SER A 13 13.18 -20.99 28.91
N PHE A 14 13.27 -21.55 27.71
CA PHE A 14 13.46 -20.78 26.49
C PHE A 14 12.21 -19.91 26.29
N THR A 15 12.29 -18.65 26.69
CA THR A 15 11.33 -17.63 26.28
C THR A 15 11.55 -17.36 24.79
N ILE A 16 10.77 -18.02 23.94
CA ILE A 16 10.64 -17.61 22.53
C ILE A 16 9.93 -16.25 22.57
N LEU A 17 10.69 -15.16 22.53
CA LEU A 17 10.14 -13.86 22.15
C LEU A 17 9.69 -13.96 20.69
N SER A 18 8.42 -14.31 20.48
CA SER A 18 7.76 -14.00 19.23
C SER A 18 7.66 -12.49 19.12
N SER A 19 8.54 -11.87 18.34
CA SER A 19 8.29 -10.53 17.80
C SER A 19 7.05 -10.63 16.93
N ALA A 20 5.87 -10.40 17.53
CA ALA A 20 4.70 -10.04 16.76
C ALA A 20 5.09 -8.84 15.90
N ALA A 21 5.06 -9.00 14.58
CA ALA A 21 5.37 -7.96 13.62
C ALA A 21 4.53 -6.73 13.99
N ALA A 22 5.17 -5.68 14.51
CA ALA A 22 4.53 -4.39 14.66
C ALA A 22 4.13 -3.97 13.25
N GLY A 23 2.83 -4.09 12.93
CA GLY A 23 2.29 -3.74 11.62
C GLY A 23 2.75 -2.34 11.25
N ASN A 24 3.18 -2.14 10.00
CA ASN A 24 3.70 -0.84 9.60
C ASN A 24 2.58 0.22 9.77
N VAL A 25 2.94 1.48 10.08
CA VAL A 25 1.95 2.54 10.36
C VAL A 25 0.93 2.74 9.24
N CYS A 26 1.29 2.51 7.98
CA CYS A 26 0.35 2.57 6.86
C CYS A 26 -0.71 1.47 6.93
N GLU A 27 -0.36 0.25 7.36
CA GLU A 27 -1.30 -0.86 7.52
C GLU A 27 -2.33 -0.58 8.61
N ALA A 28 -1.90 -0.02 9.73
CA ALA A 28 -2.80 0.42 10.78
C ALA A 28 -3.84 1.43 10.25
N GLU A 29 -3.38 2.40 9.45
CA GLU A 29 -4.28 3.38 8.85
C GLU A 29 -5.17 2.80 7.76
N MET A 30 -4.71 1.77 7.01
CA MET A 30 -5.55 1.04 6.06
C MET A 30 -6.68 0.30 6.76
N MET A 31 -6.42 -0.34 7.90
CA MET A 31 -7.46 -0.98 8.70
C MET A 31 -8.50 0.02 9.19
N ASN A 32 -8.05 1.20 9.65
CA ASN A 32 -8.95 2.28 10.09
C ASN A 32 -9.79 2.82 8.94
N ALA A 33 -9.17 3.09 7.79
CA ALA A 33 -9.86 3.61 6.61
C ALA A 33 -10.82 2.58 6.01
N SER A 34 -10.45 1.30 5.97
CA SER A 34 -11.31 0.19 5.55
C SER A 34 -12.63 0.16 6.32
N LYS A 35 -12.56 0.24 7.65
CA LYS A 35 -13.75 0.30 8.52
C LYS A 35 -14.58 1.57 8.27
N ARG A 36 -13.92 2.73 8.17
CA ARG A 36 -14.58 4.03 7.98
C ARG A 36 -15.35 4.13 6.66
N TYR A 37 -14.74 3.67 5.56
CA TYR A 37 -15.28 3.82 4.22
C TYR A 37 -15.97 2.57 3.68
N HIS A 38 -16.05 1.50 4.47
CA HIS A 38 -16.62 0.20 4.09
C HIS A 38 -15.96 -0.40 2.83
N ILE A 39 -14.63 -0.23 2.73
CA ILE A 39 -13.81 -0.77 1.65
C ILE A 39 -13.22 -2.10 2.11
N PRO A 40 -13.30 -3.18 1.32
CA PRO A 40 -12.60 -4.41 1.66
C PRO A 40 -11.11 -4.15 1.88
N LEU A 41 -10.57 -4.52 3.04
CA LEU A 41 -9.17 -4.23 3.41
C LEU A 41 -8.18 -4.71 2.34
N GLY A 42 -8.45 -5.88 1.74
CA GLY A 42 -7.63 -6.44 0.67
C GLY A 42 -7.53 -5.57 -0.58
N ILE A 43 -8.52 -4.71 -0.86
CA ILE A 43 -8.45 -3.74 -1.96
C ILE A 43 -7.42 -2.65 -1.63
N LEU A 44 -7.45 -2.09 -0.42
CA LEU A 44 -6.46 -1.07 0.00
C LEU A 44 -5.04 -1.62 0.00
N TYR A 45 -4.84 -2.83 0.53
CA TYR A 45 -3.55 -3.52 0.49
C TYR A 45 -3.08 -3.77 -0.93
N ALA A 46 -3.95 -4.31 -1.79
CA ALA A 46 -3.57 -4.62 -3.16
C ALA A 46 -3.24 -3.38 -3.98
N VAL A 47 -3.96 -2.27 -3.78
CA VAL A 47 -3.62 -0.96 -4.37
C VAL A 47 -2.26 -0.50 -3.85
N GLY A 48 -2.08 -0.40 -2.53
CA GLY A 48 -0.82 0.07 -1.94
C GLY A 48 0.41 -0.74 -2.39
N LEU A 49 0.31 -2.07 -2.41
CA LEU A 49 1.40 -2.96 -2.88
C LEU A 49 1.67 -2.85 -4.38
N THR A 50 0.65 -2.54 -5.18
CA THR A 50 0.79 -2.34 -6.62
C THR A 50 1.59 -1.07 -6.90
N GLU A 51 1.34 -0.02 -6.13
CA GLU A 51 2.04 1.26 -6.29
C GLU A 51 3.48 1.22 -5.76
N THR A 52 3.79 0.44 -4.72
CA THR A 52 5.16 0.37 -4.14
C THR A 52 6.10 -0.61 -4.86
N GLY A 53 5.59 -1.38 -5.83
CA GLY A 53 6.41 -2.19 -6.74
C GLY A 53 7.00 -3.47 -6.14
N HIS A 54 6.20 -4.27 -5.43
CA HIS A 54 6.56 -5.58 -4.86
C HIS A 54 7.57 -5.58 -3.70
N LYS A 55 8.01 -4.43 -3.19
CA LYS A 55 8.69 -4.40 -1.88
C LYS A 55 7.61 -4.57 -0.82
N GLU A 56 7.73 -5.63 -0.01
CA GLU A 56 6.75 -6.12 0.97
C GLU A 56 6.40 -5.14 2.10
N SER A 57 6.67 -3.84 1.97
CA SER A 57 6.32 -2.86 2.99
C SER A 57 5.79 -1.57 2.37
N LEU A 58 4.65 -1.13 2.88
CA LEU A 58 4.12 0.21 2.66
C LEU A 58 4.99 1.16 3.49
N GLN A 59 5.60 2.14 2.84
CA GLN A 59 6.57 3.01 3.47
C GLN A 59 6.00 4.43 3.59
N PRO A 60 5.83 4.98 4.79
CA PRO A 60 5.17 6.26 4.99
C PRO A 60 5.95 7.45 4.41
N HIS A 61 7.23 7.26 4.11
CA HIS A 61 8.14 8.27 3.58
C HIS A 61 8.71 7.89 2.20
N ALA A 62 8.07 6.93 1.51
CA ALA A 62 8.41 6.63 0.13
C ALA A 62 8.00 7.76 -0.80
N LEU A 63 8.87 8.02 -1.77
CA LEU A 63 8.61 8.90 -2.90
C LEU A 63 8.87 8.12 -4.19
N ASN A 64 8.05 8.33 -5.20
CA ASN A 64 8.39 7.98 -6.56
C ASN A 64 8.60 9.26 -7.35
N ILE A 65 9.84 9.55 -7.73
CA ILE A 65 10.20 10.79 -8.43
C ILE A 65 10.42 10.46 -9.90
N ASN A 66 9.43 10.76 -10.75
CA ASN A 66 9.46 10.48 -12.19
C ASN A 66 9.80 9.02 -12.53
N GLY A 67 9.20 8.06 -11.83
CA GLY A 67 9.43 6.62 -12.01
C GLY A 67 10.58 6.05 -11.16
N LYS A 68 11.36 6.89 -10.46
CA LYS A 68 12.43 6.45 -9.56
C LYS A 68 11.96 6.38 -8.12
N ALA A 69 11.91 5.16 -7.57
CA ALA A 69 11.62 4.94 -6.16
C ALA A 69 12.76 5.46 -5.26
N VAL A 70 12.37 6.22 -4.23
CA VAL A 70 13.24 6.80 -3.20
C VAL A 70 12.61 6.54 -1.83
N PHE A 71 13.38 5.98 -0.91
CA PHE A 71 12.91 5.64 0.44
C PHE A 71 13.66 6.49 1.47
N ALA A 72 13.03 7.56 1.91
CA ALA A 72 13.60 8.43 2.94
C ALA A 72 13.48 7.77 4.33
N LYS A 73 14.48 7.98 5.19
CA LYS A 73 14.49 7.45 6.56
C LYS A 73 13.56 8.24 7.48
N THR A 74 13.34 9.53 7.17
CA THR A 74 12.51 10.42 7.97
C THR A 74 11.58 11.24 7.09
N LYS A 75 10.48 11.72 7.68
CA LYS A 75 9.58 12.68 7.05
C LYS A 75 10.31 13.93 6.57
N THR A 76 11.21 14.49 7.38
CA THR A 76 11.99 15.69 7.03
C THR A 76 12.86 15.47 5.80
N GLU A 77 13.51 14.30 5.71
CA GLU A 77 14.28 13.92 4.52
C GLU A 77 13.39 13.78 3.29
N ALA A 78 12.22 13.13 3.40
CA ALA A 78 11.27 13.03 2.29
C ALA A 78 10.82 14.41 1.80
N VAL A 79 10.49 15.31 2.70
CA VAL A 79 10.10 16.70 2.37
C VAL A 79 11.22 17.42 1.62
N ARG A 80 12.47 17.28 2.06
CA ARG A 80 13.64 17.88 1.40
C ARG A 80 13.81 17.32 -0.02
N LEU A 81 13.77 16.00 -0.18
CA LEU A 81 13.90 15.32 -1.48
C LEU A 81 12.78 15.71 -2.44
N PHE A 82 11.55 15.83 -1.93
CA PHE A 82 10.41 16.30 -2.70
C PHE A 82 10.64 17.74 -3.18
N LYS A 83 10.99 18.66 -2.27
CA LYS A 83 11.21 20.08 -2.61
C LYS A 83 12.35 20.26 -3.62
N ASP A 84 13.43 19.49 -3.51
CA ASP A 84 14.52 19.44 -4.49
C ASP A 84 14.05 18.94 -5.87
N ALA A 85 13.22 17.89 -5.91
CA ALA A 85 12.67 17.41 -7.18
C ALA A 85 11.76 18.47 -7.84
N LYS A 86 10.92 19.15 -7.06
CA LYS A 86 10.06 20.23 -7.55
C LYS A 86 10.88 21.41 -8.08
N SER A 87 11.96 21.81 -7.39
CA SER A 87 12.82 22.92 -7.85
C SER A 87 13.53 22.59 -9.17
N ARG A 88 13.81 21.31 -9.43
CA ARG A 88 14.30 20.81 -10.73
C ARG A 88 13.21 20.63 -11.80
N GLY A 89 11.98 21.07 -11.54
CA GLY A 89 10.88 21.03 -12.50
C GLY A 89 10.19 19.66 -12.63
N VAL A 90 10.46 18.71 -11.74
CA VAL A 90 9.77 17.41 -11.76
C VAL A 90 8.31 17.61 -11.40
N LYS A 91 7.42 17.17 -12.31
CA LYS A 91 5.97 17.29 -12.12
C LYS A 91 5.37 16.09 -11.40
N LEU A 92 5.70 14.88 -11.85
CA LEU A 92 5.10 13.65 -11.37
C LEU A 92 5.91 13.09 -10.19
N ILE A 93 5.34 13.24 -8.99
CA ILE A 93 5.91 12.72 -7.75
C ILE A 93 4.80 12.01 -6.97
N ASP A 94 4.96 10.72 -6.69
CA ASP A 94 4.04 9.95 -5.86
C ASP A 94 4.54 9.91 -4.42
N VAL A 95 3.63 9.99 -3.44
CA VAL A 95 3.95 10.28 -2.05
C VAL A 95 3.31 9.28 -1.08
N GLY A 96 4.14 8.73 -0.19
CA GLY A 96 3.73 8.06 1.04
C GLY A 96 3.10 6.67 0.85
N CYS A 97 2.32 6.26 1.86
CA CYS A 97 1.75 4.92 2.00
C CYS A 97 1.00 4.41 0.76
N MET A 98 0.21 5.29 0.14
CA MET A 98 -0.66 4.98 -0.99
C MET A 98 -0.16 5.55 -2.32
N GLN A 99 1.09 6.07 -2.33
CA GLN A 99 1.74 6.67 -3.50
C GLN A 99 0.80 7.64 -4.24
N ILE A 100 0.25 8.60 -3.50
CA ILE A 100 -0.66 9.60 -4.08
C ILE A 100 0.19 10.57 -4.92
N ASN A 101 -0.20 10.78 -6.17
CA ASN A 101 0.49 11.69 -7.07
C ASN A 101 0.22 13.16 -6.72
N ASP A 102 1.28 13.92 -6.41
CA ASP A 102 1.23 15.35 -6.05
C ASP A 102 0.61 16.22 -7.15
N TYR A 103 0.95 15.95 -8.41
CA TYR A 103 0.49 16.77 -9.54
C TYR A 103 -1.04 16.76 -9.67
N TYR A 104 -1.67 15.60 -9.46
CA TYR A 104 -3.12 15.45 -9.62
C TYR A 104 -3.91 15.71 -8.35
N HIS A 105 -3.32 15.38 -7.18
CA HIS A 105 -4.07 15.31 -5.93
C HIS A 105 -3.51 16.19 -4.81
N GLY A 106 -2.35 16.83 -5.01
CA GLY A 106 -1.67 17.62 -3.99
C GLY A 106 -2.51 18.78 -3.43
N SER A 107 -3.41 19.36 -4.25
CA SER A 107 -4.32 20.43 -3.84
C SER A 107 -5.35 20.03 -2.78
N HIS A 108 -5.52 18.73 -2.51
CA HIS A 108 -6.37 18.24 -1.42
C HIS A 108 -5.67 18.18 -0.06
N PHE A 109 -4.40 18.56 0.00
CA PHE A 109 -3.59 18.60 1.22
C PHE A 109 -3.13 20.03 1.46
N ALA A 110 -3.02 20.44 2.73
CA ALA A 110 -2.52 21.76 3.09
C ALA A 110 -1.03 21.91 2.76
N SER A 111 -0.27 20.80 2.77
CA SER A 111 1.14 20.79 2.41
C SER A 111 1.67 19.37 2.14
N ILE A 112 2.90 19.27 1.62
CA ILE A 112 3.60 18.00 1.46
C ILE A 112 3.83 17.30 2.82
N GLU A 113 4.04 18.07 3.89
CA GLU A 113 4.14 17.54 5.24
C GLU A 113 2.83 16.90 5.69
N GLU A 114 1.67 17.39 5.28
CA GLU A 114 0.38 16.72 5.54
C GLU A 114 0.20 15.49 4.64
N MET A 115 0.56 15.60 3.36
CA MET A 115 0.46 14.50 2.39
C MET A 115 1.31 13.27 2.78
N LEU A 116 2.42 13.49 3.47
CA LEU A 116 3.29 12.43 4.05
C LEU A 116 2.78 11.88 5.39
N GLN A 117 1.72 12.42 5.98
CA GLN A 117 1.14 11.84 7.21
C GLN A 117 0.39 10.55 6.84
N PRO A 118 0.74 9.38 7.40
CA PRO A 118 0.12 8.10 7.03
C PRO A 118 -1.41 8.13 7.07
N ARG A 119 -1.96 8.67 8.16
CA ARG A 119 -3.41 8.80 8.34
C ARG A 119 -4.07 9.60 7.22
N LYS A 120 -3.52 10.77 6.87
CA LYS A 120 -4.09 11.67 5.85
C LYS A 120 -3.94 11.10 4.45
N ASN A 121 -2.78 10.50 4.18
CA ASN A 121 -2.48 9.84 2.92
C ASN A 121 -3.46 8.68 2.67
N VAL A 122 -3.61 7.76 3.64
CA VAL A 122 -4.49 6.60 3.50
C VAL A 122 -5.96 7.00 3.49
N ASP A 123 -6.39 7.96 4.32
CA ASP A 123 -7.76 8.47 4.35
C ASP A 123 -8.17 9.08 2.99
N TYR A 124 -7.30 9.89 2.38
CA TYR A 124 -7.53 10.42 1.04
C TYR A 124 -7.69 9.32 0.00
N ALA A 125 -6.76 8.35 -0.04
CA ALA A 125 -6.79 7.27 -1.01
C ALA A 125 -8.07 6.41 -0.87
N ALA A 126 -8.46 6.09 0.36
CA ALA A 126 -9.69 5.35 0.62
C ALA A 126 -10.93 6.12 0.18
N ARG A 127 -11.04 7.41 0.52
CA ARG A 127 -12.15 8.25 0.06
C ARG A 127 -12.20 8.35 -1.47
N PHE A 128 -11.05 8.48 -2.13
CA PHE A 128 -10.98 8.54 -3.58
C PHE A 128 -11.41 7.22 -4.23
N LEU A 129 -10.94 6.07 -3.72
CA LEU A 129 -11.39 4.75 -4.16
C LEU A 129 -12.89 4.55 -3.98
N GLN A 130 -13.48 5.05 -2.90
CA GLN A 130 -14.92 4.99 -2.69
C GLN A 130 -15.70 5.80 -3.75
N ILE A 131 -15.21 7.00 -4.11
CA ILE A 131 -15.79 7.81 -5.19
C ILE A 131 -15.73 7.06 -6.52
N LEU A 132 -14.58 6.45 -6.83
CA LEU A 132 -14.42 5.64 -8.04
C LEU A 132 -15.33 4.42 -8.04
N HIS A 133 -15.49 3.75 -6.89
CA HIS A 133 -16.40 2.62 -6.73
C HIS A 133 -17.85 3.01 -6.99
N GLN A 134 -18.30 4.14 -6.44
CA GLN A 134 -19.65 4.65 -6.69
C GLN A 134 -19.87 4.99 -8.16
N LYS A 135 -18.86 5.54 -8.84
CA LYS A 135 -18.94 5.91 -10.26
C LYS A 135 -18.94 4.70 -11.20
N GLU A 136 -18.10 3.71 -10.91
CA GLU A 136 -17.85 2.58 -11.82
C GLU A 136 -18.68 1.33 -11.46
N GLY A 137 -19.32 1.32 -10.29
CA GLY A 137 -20.24 0.26 -9.83
C GLY A 137 -19.56 -1.04 -9.37
N ASN A 138 -18.23 -1.17 -9.47
CA ASN A 138 -17.50 -2.33 -8.98
C ASN A 138 -16.04 -2.00 -8.63
N TRP A 139 -15.48 -2.76 -7.68
CA TRP A 139 -14.12 -2.54 -7.16
C TRP A 139 -13.03 -2.74 -8.20
N THR A 140 -13.19 -3.67 -9.12
CA THR A 140 -12.18 -3.94 -10.16
C THR A 140 -11.95 -2.70 -11.02
N MET A 141 -13.03 -2.06 -11.46
CA MET A 141 -12.92 -0.84 -12.26
C MET A 141 -12.50 0.37 -11.42
N ALA A 142 -12.98 0.49 -10.18
CA ALA A 142 -12.54 1.54 -9.27
C ALA A 142 -11.02 1.53 -9.08
N VAL A 143 -10.45 0.33 -8.85
CA VAL A 143 -9.00 0.15 -8.74
C VAL A 143 -8.29 0.45 -10.05
N ALA A 144 -8.83 0.01 -11.20
CA ALA A 144 -8.26 0.36 -12.51
C ALA A 144 -8.15 1.88 -12.72
N ARG A 145 -9.16 2.63 -12.28
CA ARG A 145 -9.22 4.10 -12.41
C ARG A 145 -8.32 4.84 -11.43
N TYR A 146 -8.00 4.25 -10.28
CA TYR A 146 -7.14 4.85 -9.27
C TYR A 146 -5.78 5.26 -9.85
N HIS A 147 -5.19 4.41 -10.69
CA HIS A 147 -3.85 4.63 -11.26
C HIS A 147 -3.84 5.29 -12.64
N ALA A 148 -4.81 4.96 -13.51
CA ALA A 148 -4.68 5.22 -14.95
C ALA A 148 -5.62 6.31 -15.52
N GLY A 149 -6.48 6.93 -14.70
CA GLY A 149 -7.49 7.87 -15.18
C GLY A 149 -8.48 7.23 -16.19
N PRO A 150 -9.42 8.01 -16.76
CA PRO A 150 -10.52 7.45 -17.56
C PRO A 150 -10.12 6.92 -18.97
N ASN A 151 -8.94 7.25 -19.49
CA ASN A 151 -8.66 7.13 -20.93
C ASN A 151 -7.47 6.20 -21.33
N ASN A 152 -7.03 5.26 -20.46
CA ASN A 152 -5.89 4.39 -20.76
C ASN A 152 -6.15 2.88 -20.53
N ASN A 153 -6.95 2.27 -21.41
CA ASN A 153 -7.43 0.89 -21.29
C ASN A 153 -6.31 -0.18 -21.23
N PRO A 154 -5.21 -0.12 -22.01
CA PRO A 154 -4.13 -1.13 -21.93
C PRO A 154 -3.33 -1.05 -20.62
N ALA A 155 -3.09 0.15 -20.10
CA ALA A 155 -2.44 0.33 -18.80
C ALA A 155 -3.34 -0.17 -17.66
N GLN A 156 -4.64 0.08 -17.75
CA GLN A 156 -5.64 -0.41 -16.79
C GLN A 156 -5.64 -1.94 -16.69
N LYS A 157 -5.60 -2.66 -17.83
CA LYS A 157 -5.55 -4.13 -17.81
C LYS A 157 -4.35 -4.67 -17.03
N ARG A 158 -3.15 -4.16 -17.31
CA ARG A 158 -1.92 -4.58 -16.60
C ARG A 158 -1.99 -4.26 -15.11
N TYR A 159 -2.49 -3.07 -14.77
CA TYR A 159 -2.64 -2.62 -13.39
C TYR A 159 -3.61 -3.51 -12.60
N VAL A 160 -4.81 -3.75 -13.16
CA VAL A 160 -5.81 -4.65 -12.56
C VAL A 160 -5.25 -6.04 -12.31
N CYS A 161 -4.50 -6.60 -13.26
CA CYS A 161 -3.89 -7.92 -13.09
C CYS A 161 -2.81 -7.96 -12.00
N ARG A 162 -2.06 -6.86 -11.81
CA ARG A 162 -1.10 -6.75 -10.69
C ARG A 162 -1.83 -6.67 -9.34
N VAL A 163 -2.92 -5.91 -9.26
CA VAL A 163 -3.77 -5.85 -8.06
C VAL A 163 -4.33 -7.22 -7.71
N ILE A 164 -4.90 -7.94 -8.68
CA ILE A 164 -5.42 -9.30 -8.45
C ILE A 164 -4.31 -10.22 -7.92
N SER A 165 -3.10 -10.13 -8.49
CA SER A 165 -1.95 -10.91 -8.04
C SER A 165 -1.60 -10.59 -6.57
N ASN A 166 -1.60 -9.31 -6.20
CA ASN A 166 -1.34 -8.88 -4.82
C ASN A 166 -2.46 -9.32 -3.86
N MET A 167 -3.74 -9.24 -4.25
CA MET A 167 -4.85 -9.75 -3.43
C MET A 167 -4.69 -11.24 -3.11
N VAL A 168 -4.27 -12.04 -4.11
CA VAL A 168 -4.03 -13.48 -3.92
C VAL A 168 -2.81 -13.73 -3.04
N ALA A 169 -1.69 -13.05 -3.29
CA ALA A 169 -0.45 -13.21 -2.53
C ALA A 169 -0.62 -12.82 -1.05
N SER A 170 -1.41 -11.79 -0.77
CA SER A 170 -1.72 -11.34 0.59
C SER A 170 -2.86 -12.12 1.28
N GLY A 171 -3.39 -13.17 0.64
CA GLY A 171 -4.43 -14.03 1.23
C GLY A 171 -5.85 -13.44 1.23
N PHE A 172 -6.06 -12.29 0.58
CA PHE A 172 -7.36 -11.62 0.49
C PHE A 172 -8.24 -12.12 -0.68
N GLY A 173 -7.75 -13.04 -1.50
CA GLY A 173 -8.49 -13.55 -2.64
C GLY A 173 -7.92 -14.81 -3.28
N LYS A 174 -8.61 -15.30 -4.31
CA LYS A 174 -8.18 -16.44 -5.15
C LYS A 174 -8.37 -16.09 -6.61
N TRP A 175 -7.50 -16.63 -7.48
CA TRP A 175 -7.70 -16.54 -8.92
C TRP A 175 -9.00 -17.25 -9.33
N THR A 176 -9.86 -16.55 -10.06
CA THR A 176 -11.07 -17.11 -10.68
C THR A 176 -10.78 -17.47 -12.14
N SER A 177 -11.64 -18.29 -12.76
CA SER A 177 -11.51 -18.58 -14.20
C SER A 177 -11.56 -17.30 -15.03
N ASN A 178 -12.48 -16.38 -14.71
CA ASN A 178 -12.63 -15.10 -15.39
C ASN A 178 -11.38 -14.22 -15.23
N SER A 179 -10.79 -14.13 -14.03
CA SER A 179 -9.59 -13.31 -13.84
C SER A 179 -8.36 -13.91 -14.53
N LYS A 180 -8.23 -15.24 -14.59
CA LYS A 180 -7.19 -15.91 -15.37
C LYS A 180 -7.33 -15.62 -16.87
N ILE A 181 -8.54 -15.70 -17.42
CA ILE A 181 -8.81 -15.37 -18.83
C ILE A 181 -8.49 -13.90 -19.11
N PHE A 182 -8.96 -12.99 -18.25
CA PHE A 182 -8.70 -11.56 -18.39
C PHE A 182 -7.20 -11.25 -18.38
N CYS A 183 -6.43 -11.87 -17.47
CA CYS A 183 -5.01 -11.57 -17.27
C CYS A 183 -4.03 -12.35 -18.16
N LYS A 184 -4.51 -13.27 -19.01
CA LYS A 184 -3.69 -14.22 -19.79
C LYS A 184 -2.52 -13.60 -20.56
N ASP A 185 -2.68 -12.38 -21.08
CA ASP A 185 -1.66 -11.69 -21.92
C ASP A 185 -1.04 -10.44 -21.27
N SER A 186 -1.39 -10.14 -20.01
CA SER A 186 -0.95 -8.91 -19.33
C SER A 186 0.45 -8.99 -18.70
N SER A 187 1.09 -10.16 -18.74
CA SER A 187 2.38 -10.47 -18.09
C SER A 187 3.61 -10.21 -18.97
N LYS A 188 3.46 -9.85 -20.25
CA LYS A 188 4.60 -9.50 -21.11
C LYS A 188 5.20 -8.17 -20.63
N LYS A 189 6.31 -8.27 -19.89
CA LYS A 189 7.19 -7.13 -19.57
C LYS A 189 7.77 -6.60 -20.89
N HIS A 190 7.56 -5.32 -21.17
CA HIS A 190 8.44 -4.53 -22.03
C HIS A 190 9.35 -3.72 -21.11
#